data_AF-A0A7N4PAM7-F1
#
_entry.id   AF-A0A7N4PAM7-F1
#
_cell.length_a   1.000
_cell.length_b   1.000
_cell.length_c   1.000
_cell.angle_alpha   90.00
_cell.angle_beta   90.00
_cell.angle_gamma   90.00
#
_symmetry.space_group_name_H-M   'P 1'
#
loop_
_entity.id
_entity.type
_entity.pdbx_description
1 polymer ?
#
loop_
_entity_poly.entity_id
_entity_poly.type
_entity_poly.pdbx_seq_one_letter_code
_entity_poly.pdbx_strand_id
1 'polypeptide(L)'
;MGRKSSKAKEKKQKRLEERAAMDAVCAKVEAANKLEDPLEAFPVFKKYDRNGLNISIECKRVSGLEPATVDWAFDLTKSNMQTLYEQSEWGWKDREKREEMTDDRAWYLIAWEESAVPVAFSHFRFDVECGDEVLYCYEVQLESKVRRKGLGKFLIQILQLVANSTQMKKVMLTVFKHNHGAYQFFREALQFEIDDTSPSMSGCCGDDCSYEILSRRTKFGDSQHAHSDSPAAPQPPSSLRTSTEPELPEPRADPAAQSAPRTGGLEGAPRGAGQGWDPPGKLGRSGLSLRP
;
A
#
# COMPACT_ATOMS: atom_id res chain seq x y z
N MET A 1 13.92 5.33 46.51
CA MET A 1 13.42 6.38 45.57
C MET A 1 14.02 6.30 44.14
N GLY A 2 14.35 5.11 43.57
CA GLY A 2 15.12 5.05 42.30
C GLY A 2 14.36 4.70 40.99
N ARG A 3 13.16 4.12 41.05
CA ARG A 3 12.50 3.52 39.86
C ARG A 3 11.87 4.52 38.87
N LYS A 4 11.43 5.70 39.33
CA LYS A 4 10.74 6.70 38.48
C LYS A 4 11.68 7.40 37.49
N SER A 5 12.96 7.56 37.82
CA SER A 5 13.96 8.23 36.96
C SER A 5 14.40 7.37 35.77
N SER A 6 14.55 6.05 35.97
CA SER A 6 14.96 5.10 34.91
C SER A 6 13.91 5.00 33.81
N LYS A 7 12.63 4.86 34.17
CA LYS A 7 11.51 4.74 33.21
C LYS A 7 11.33 6.00 32.35
N ALA A 8 11.62 7.18 32.90
CA ALA A 8 11.56 8.44 32.17
C ALA A 8 12.73 8.58 31.18
N LYS A 9 13.94 8.16 31.56
CA LYS A 9 15.10 8.13 30.66
C LYS A 9 14.90 7.16 29.50
N GLU A 10 14.42 5.95 29.78
CA GLU A 10 14.10 4.94 28.78
C GLU A 10 13.02 5.41 27.79
N LYS A 11 11.92 6.01 28.28
CA LYS A 11 10.88 6.60 27.42
C LYS A 11 11.42 7.74 26.54
N LYS A 12 12.34 8.56 27.06
CA LYS A 12 12.98 9.64 26.27
C LYS A 12 13.90 9.06 25.20
N GLN A 13 14.69 8.04 25.54
CA GLN A 13 15.58 7.35 24.61
C GLN A 13 14.79 6.68 23.49
N LYS A 14 13.73 5.94 23.81
CA LYS A 14 12.84 5.31 22.82
C LYS A 14 12.27 6.33 21.82
N ARG A 15 11.81 7.49 22.31
CA ARG A 15 11.30 8.57 21.44
C ARG A 15 12.39 9.16 20.53
N LEU A 16 13.62 9.23 21.01
CA LEU A 16 14.75 9.71 20.21
C LEU A 16 15.10 8.70 19.10
N GLU A 17 15.09 7.42 19.42
CA GLU A 17 15.31 6.32 18.45
C GLU A 17 14.18 6.25 17.41
N GLU A 18 12.91 6.33 17.83
CA GLU A 18 11.75 6.38 16.93
C GLU A 18 11.84 7.58 15.97
N ARG A 19 12.25 8.75 16.48
CA ARG A 19 12.44 9.95 15.65
C ARG A 19 13.61 9.76 14.67
N ALA A 20 14.76 9.29 15.14
CA ALA A 20 15.92 9.07 14.29
C ALA A 20 15.64 8.02 13.20
N ALA A 21 14.88 6.97 13.53
CA ALA A 21 14.42 5.99 12.56
C ALA A 21 13.53 6.63 11.49
N MET A 22 12.56 7.45 11.89
CA MET A 22 11.70 8.17 10.94
C MET A 22 12.50 9.15 10.06
N ASP A 23 13.44 9.90 10.65
CA ASP A 23 14.30 10.82 9.91
C ASP A 23 15.14 10.05 8.85
N ALA A 24 15.61 8.83 9.18
CA ALA A 24 16.32 7.98 8.23
C ALA A 24 15.43 7.45 7.09
N VAL A 25 14.17 7.13 7.38
CA VAL A 25 13.16 6.74 6.38
C VAL A 25 12.91 7.91 5.41
N CYS A 26 12.64 9.10 5.94
CA CYS A 26 12.45 10.31 5.14
C CYS A 26 13.68 10.62 4.28
N ALA A 27 14.89 10.51 4.83
CA ALA A 27 16.13 10.77 4.09
C ALA A 27 16.30 9.87 2.85
N LYS A 28 15.91 8.58 2.94
CA LYS A 28 15.95 7.66 1.78
C LYS A 28 14.95 8.06 0.71
N VAL A 29 13.71 8.37 1.09
CA VAL A 29 12.67 8.81 0.14
C VAL A 29 13.06 10.12 -0.54
N GLU A 30 13.60 11.07 0.21
CA GLU A 30 14.13 12.32 -0.35
C GLU A 30 15.30 12.08 -1.31
N ALA A 31 16.24 11.19 -0.96
CA ALA A 31 17.36 10.86 -1.83
C ALA A 31 16.88 10.23 -3.15
N ALA A 32 15.91 9.30 -3.09
CA ALA A 32 15.31 8.71 -4.28
C ALA A 32 14.60 9.76 -5.15
N ASN A 33 13.89 10.70 -4.54
CA ASN A 33 13.25 11.81 -5.23
C ASN A 33 14.24 12.90 -5.73
N LYS A 34 15.52 12.85 -5.37
CA LYS A 34 16.54 13.76 -5.91
C LYS A 34 17.25 13.20 -7.15
N LEU A 35 16.99 11.94 -7.51
CA LEU A 35 17.51 11.35 -8.74
C LEU A 35 16.97 12.10 -9.97
N GLU A 36 17.78 12.17 -11.02
CA GLU A 36 17.34 12.65 -12.34
C GLU A 36 16.64 11.53 -13.12
N ASP A 37 17.26 10.35 -13.16
CA ASP A 37 16.72 9.15 -13.81
C ASP A 37 16.94 7.90 -12.92
N PRO A 38 15.89 7.42 -12.23
CA PRO A 38 15.96 6.18 -11.44
C PRO A 38 16.33 4.93 -12.24
N LEU A 39 16.21 4.95 -13.58
CA LEU A 39 16.53 3.85 -14.47
C LEU A 39 17.95 3.91 -15.02
N GLU A 40 18.72 4.97 -14.70
CA GLU A 40 20.09 5.17 -15.23
C GLU A 40 21.03 4.01 -14.89
N ALA A 41 20.91 3.45 -13.68
CA ALA A 41 21.71 2.31 -13.21
C ALA A 41 21.42 1.00 -13.97
N PHE A 42 20.38 0.96 -14.80
CA PHE A 42 19.86 -0.24 -15.45
C PHE A 42 19.66 -0.07 -16.96
N PRO A 43 20.71 0.30 -17.73
CA PRO A 43 20.57 0.61 -19.16
C PRO A 43 20.01 -0.56 -19.99
N VAL A 44 20.31 -1.81 -19.60
CA VAL A 44 19.78 -3.02 -20.25
C VAL A 44 18.25 -3.11 -20.15
N PHE A 45 17.65 -2.51 -19.12
CA PHE A 45 16.21 -2.52 -18.90
C PHE A 45 15.50 -1.36 -19.60
N LYS A 46 16.23 -0.46 -20.28
CA LYS A 46 15.66 0.59 -21.15
C LYS A 46 15.18 0.06 -22.50
N LYS A 47 15.29 -1.25 -22.77
CA LYS A 47 14.78 -1.90 -23.98
C LYS A 47 14.04 -3.20 -23.65
N TYR A 48 12.94 -3.43 -24.34
CA TYR A 48 12.21 -4.71 -24.34
C TYR A 48 11.99 -5.21 -25.77
N ASP A 49 12.69 -6.29 -26.12
CA ASP A 49 12.70 -6.87 -27.47
C ASP A 49 12.34 -8.36 -27.40
N ARG A 50 11.05 -8.66 -27.20
CA ARG A 50 10.53 -10.02 -26.97
C ARG A 50 9.07 -10.14 -27.43
N ASN A 51 8.68 -11.35 -27.84
CA ASN A 51 7.29 -11.69 -28.17
C ASN A 51 6.65 -10.76 -29.21
N GLY A 52 7.44 -10.36 -30.21
CA GLY A 52 6.99 -9.47 -31.29
C GLY A 52 6.81 -8.00 -30.87
N LEU A 53 7.44 -7.58 -29.77
CA LEU A 53 7.52 -6.19 -29.36
C LEU A 53 8.97 -5.70 -29.44
N ASN A 54 9.16 -4.45 -29.88
CA ASN A 54 10.44 -3.74 -29.81
C ASN A 54 10.19 -2.36 -29.20
N ILE A 55 10.45 -2.25 -27.89
CA ILE A 55 10.03 -1.13 -27.06
C ILE A 55 11.24 -0.48 -26.41
N SER A 56 11.30 0.84 -26.43
CA SER A 56 12.21 1.63 -25.59
C SER A 56 11.49 2.09 -24.33
N ILE A 57 12.18 2.10 -23.19
CA ILE A 57 11.62 2.49 -21.90
C ILE A 57 12.41 3.66 -21.34
N GLU A 58 11.69 4.69 -20.91
CA GLU A 58 12.25 5.83 -20.19
C GLU A 58 11.58 6.00 -18.83
N CYS A 59 12.31 6.61 -17.89
CA CYS A 59 11.79 7.00 -16.59
C CYS A 59 11.91 8.52 -16.45
N LYS A 60 10.81 9.22 -16.20
CA LYS A 60 10.78 10.68 -16.07
C LYS A 60 9.83 11.11 -14.98
N ARG A 61 10.05 12.30 -14.44
CA ARG A 61 9.02 13.00 -13.66
C ARG A 61 7.91 13.47 -14.59
N VAL A 62 6.71 13.65 -14.06
CA VAL A 62 5.59 14.21 -14.81
C VAL A 62 5.91 15.58 -15.43
N SER A 63 6.70 16.40 -14.73
CA SER A 63 7.16 17.71 -15.23
C SER A 63 8.11 17.63 -16.43
N GLY A 64 8.70 16.47 -16.70
CA GLY A 64 9.53 16.20 -17.87
C GLY A 64 8.80 15.51 -19.02
N LEU A 65 7.48 15.29 -18.90
CA LEU A 65 6.66 14.70 -19.94
C LEU A 65 5.99 15.78 -20.79
N GLU A 66 5.84 15.48 -22.08
CA GLU A 66 5.01 16.30 -22.97
C GLU A 66 3.54 16.24 -22.51
N PRO A 67 2.78 17.35 -22.54
CA PRO A 67 1.38 17.37 -22.12
C PRO A 67 0.52 16.30 -22.80
N ALA A 68 0.75 16.07 -24.11
CA ALA A 68 0.05 15.03 -24.88
C ALA A 68 0.30 13.61 -24.34
N THR A 69 1.47 13.36 -23.74
CA THR A 69 1.79 12.05 -23.13
C THR A 69 1.06 11.88 -21.81
N VAL A 70 0.93 12.94 -21.02
CA VAL A 70 0.14 12.93 -19.77
C VAL A 70 -1.34 12.71 -20.08
N ASP A 71 -1.87 13.39 -21.11
CA ASP A 71 -3.24 13.19 -21.57
C ASP A 71 -3.48 11.76 -22.05
N TRP A 72 -2.57 11.20 -22.86
CA TRP A 72 -2.64 9.80 -23.27
C TRP A 72 -2.64 8.83 -22.08
N ALA A 73 -1.78 9.05 -21.09
CA ALA A 73 -1.71 8.19 -19.91
C ALA A 73 -3.02 8.23 -19.12
N PHE A 74 -3.61 9.43 -18.96
CA PHE A 74 -4.92 9.60 -18.32
C PHE A 74 -6.03 8.91 -19.10
N ASP A 75 -6.11 9.12 -20.41
CA ASP A 75 -7.15 8.54 -21.26
C ASP A 75 -7.05 7.01 -21.29
N LEU A 76 -5.84 6.45 -21.34
CA LEU A 76 -5.62 5.02 -21.25
C LEU A 76 -6.06 4.47 -19.89
N THR A 77 -5.75 5.17 -18.79
CA THR A 77 -6.20 4.79 -17.45
C THR A 77 -7.72 4.81 -17.37
N LYS A 78 -8.34 5.87 -17.85
CA LYS A 78 -9.80 6.01 -17.90
C LYS A 78 -10.44 4.88 -18.68
N SER A 79 -9.95 4.63 -19.89
CA SER A 79 -10.46 3.55 -20.75
C SER A 79 -10.35 2.17 -20.10
N ASN A 80 -9.30 1.91 -19.34
CA ASN A 80 -9.07 0.61 -18.71
C ASN A 80 -9.77 0.45 -17.36
N MET A 81 -9.91 1.54 -16.60
CA MET A 81 -10.22 1.48 -15.17
C MET A 81 -11.54 2.13 -14.79
N GLN A 82 -12.12 3.01 -15.61
CA GLN A 82 -13.33 3.77 -15.22
C GLN A 82 -14.44 2.87 -14.69
N THR A 83 -14.82 1.82 -15.42
CA THR A 83 -15.87 0.88 -14.99
C THR A 83 -15.50 0.15 -13.70
N LEU A 84 -14.22 -0.21 -13.50
CA LEU A 84 -13.77 -0.88 -12.28
C LEU A 84 -13.88 0.04 -11.07
N TYR A 85 -13.53 1.33 -11.24
CA TYR A 85 -13.69 2.35 -10.21
C TYR A 85 -15.17 2.61 -9.90
N GLU A 86 -16.03 2.72 -10.92
CA GLU A 86 -17.48 2.91 -10.75
C GLU A 86 -18.16 1.74 -10.00
N GLN A 87 -17.59 0.53 -10.09
CA GLN A 87 -18.04 -0.65 -9.35
C GLN A 87 -17.46 -0.76 -7.93
N SER A 88 -16.55 0.14 -7.56
CA SER A 88 -15.91 0.18 -6.23
C SER A 88 -16.56 1.23 -5.32
N GLU A 89 -16.21 1.21 -4.04
CA GLU A 89 -16.59 2.26 -3.09
C GLU A 89 -16.01 3.66 -3.40
N TRP A 90 -15.09 3.78 -4.36
CA TRP A 90 -14.44 5.06 -4.68
C TRP A 90 -15.13 5.85 -5.81
N GLY A 91 -15.79 5.15 -6.74
CA GLY A 91 -16.28 5.74 -7.98
C GLY A 91 -15.16 6.25 -8.89
N TRP A 92 -15.51 6.67 -10.11
CA TRP A 92 -14.57 7.31 -11.03
C TRP A 92 -14.77 8.83 -11.04
N LYS A 93 -13.67 9.59 -10.92
CA LYS A 93 -13.69 11.04 -10.88
C LYS A 93 -12.55 11.62 -11.72
N ASP A 94 -12.87 12.06 -12.94
CA ASP A 94 -11.90 12.60 -13.91
C ASP A 94 -10.93 13.61 -13.28
N ARG A 95 -11.46 14.61 -12.55
CA ARG A 95 -10.64 15.69 -11.97
C ARG A 95 -9.67 15.17 -10.92
N GLU A 96 -10.16 14.40 -9.94
CA GLU A 96 -9.32 13.86 -8.85
C GLU A 96 -8.24 12.92 -9.42
N LYS A 97 -8.60 12.08 -10.40
CA LYS A 97 -7.63 11.18 -11.02
C LYS A 97 -6.58 11.92 -11.84
N ARG A 98 -6.97 12.97 -12.55
CA ARG A 98 -6.04 13.85 -13.27
C ARG A 98 -5.10 14.59 -12.33
N GLU A 99 -5.61 15.14 -11.23
CA GLU A 99 -4.80 15.77 -10.17
C GLU A 99 -3.80 14.78 -9.57
N GLU A 100 -4.21 13.54 -9.29
CA GLU A 100 -3.31 12.47 -8.82
C GLU A 100 -2.18 12.18 -9.83
N MET A 101 -2.52 12.07 -11.11
CA MET A 101 -1.58 11.75 -12.18
C MET A 101 -0.66 12.92 -12.56
N THR A 102 -0.99 14.15 -12.13
CA THR A 102 -0.23 15.38 -12.43
C THR A 102 0.48 16.01 -11.23
N ASP A 103 0.45 15.34 -10.06
CA ASP A 103 1.21 15.76 -8.89
C ASP A 103 2.72 15.80 -9.19
N ASP A 104 3.41 16.83 -8.72
CA ASP A 104 4.84 17.05 -8.97
C ASP A 104 5.75 15.90 -8.48
N ARG A 105 5.26 15.06 -7.57
CA ARG A 105 5.98 13.88 -7.07
C ARG A 105 5.84 12.65 -7.98
N ALA A 106 4.98 12.72 -9.00
CA ALA A 106 4.72 11.60 -9.91
C ALA A 106 5.93 11.29 -10.79
N TRP A 107 6.35 10.03 -10.74
CA TRP A 107 7.28 9.42 -11.67
C TRP A 107 6.53 8.54 -12.65
N TYR A 108 7.02 8.50 -13.89
CA TYR A 108 6.48 7.71 -14.97
C TYR A 108 7.57 6.85 -15.58
N LEU A 109 7.34 5.53 -15.62
CA LEU A 109 7.96 4.66 -16.61
C LEU A 109 7.08 4.65 -17.85
N ILE A 110 7.63 5.01 -19.01
CA ILE A 110 6.88 5.00 -20.28
C ILE A 110 7.57 4.06 -21.26
N ALA A 111 6.76 3.21 -21.88
CA ALA A 111 7.17 2.27 -22.90
C ALA A 111 6.72 2.79 -24.27
N TRP A 112 7.70 3.03 -25.15
CA TRP A 112 7.53 3.61 -26.47
C TRP A 112 7.78 2.57 -27.56
N GLU A 113 6.80 2.36 -28.42
CA GLU A 113 6.92 1.60 -29.67
C GLU A 113 7.51 2.51 -30.75
N GLU A 114 8.52 2.01 -31.46
CA GLU A 114 9.24 2.75 -32.52
C GLU A 114 9.77 4.12 -32.08
N SER A 115 10.03 4.28 -30.76
CA SER A 115 10.50 5.51 -30.12
C SER A 115 9.59 6.75 -30.33
N ALA A 116 8.33 6.55 -30.73
CA ALA A 116 7.41 7.64 -31.02
C ALA A 116 6.00 7.45 -30.44
N VAL A 117 5.54 6.20 -30.32
CA VAL A 117 4.17 5.90 -29.89
C VAL A 117 4.18 5.33 -28.48
N PRO A 118 3.60 6.01 -27.47
CA PRO A 118 3.51 5.45 -26.14
C PRO A 118 2.49 4.31 -26.15
N VAL A 119 2.85 3.16 -25.58
CA VAL A 119 2.00 1.94 -25.59
C VAL A 119 1.79 1.33 -24.21
N ALA A 120 2.56 1.75 -23.22
CA ALA A 120 2.38 1.35 -21.84
C ALA A 120 3.04 2.35 -20.90
N PHE A 121 2.53 2.47 -19.68
CA PHE A 121 3.20 3.23 -18.66
C PHE A 121 2.99 2.65 -17.27
N SER A 122 3.81 3.09 -16.32
CA SER A 122 3.51 2.99 -14.90
C SER A 122 3.74 4.34 -14.23
N HIS A 123 2.73 4.82 -13.49
CA HIS A 123 2.84 5.97 -12.60
C HIS A 123 3.15 5.47 -11.19
N PHE A 124 4.23 5.96 -10.60
CA PHE A 124 4.68 5.58 -9.27
C PHE A 124 5.26 6.76 -8.50
N ARG A 125 5.44 6.58 -7.19
CA ARG A 125 6.11 7.55 -6.32
C ARG A 125 7.02 6.82 -5.32
N PHE A 126 8.07 7.51 -4.88
CA PHE A 126 8.75 7.17 -3.63
C PHE A 126 8.07 7.93 -2.51
N ASP A 127 7.56 7.22 -1.51
CA ASP A 127 6.83 7.81 -0.39
C ASP A 127 7.08 7.05 0.91
N VAL A 128 6.55 7.58 2.01
CA VAL A 128 6.51 6.91 3.32
C VAL A 128 5.11 6.38 3.56
N GLU A 129 4.95 5.06 3.55
CA GLU A 129 3.66 4.39 3.79
C GLU A 129 3.73 3.60 5.10
N CYS A 130 2.86 3.93 6.06
CA CYS A 130 2.83 3.33 7.40
C CYS A 130 4.19 3.28 8.13
N GLY A 131 5.08 4.25 7.85
CA GLY A 131 6.41 4.36 8.46
C GLY A 131 7.53 3.64 7.72
N ASP A 132 7.24 3.02 6.58
CA ASP A 132 8.22 2.42 5.69
C ASP A 132 8.49 3.29 4.46
N GLU A 133 9.74 3.32 4.03
CA GLU A 133 10.15 3.85 2.72
C GLU A 133 9.74 2.88 1.61
N VAL A 134 8.86 3.33 0.70
CA VAL A 134 8.27 2.46 -0.34
C VAL A 134 8.32 3.08 -1.72
N LEU A 135 8.29 2.21 -2.73
CA LEU A 135 7.90 2.59 -4.09
C LEU A 135 6.43 2.20 -4.28
N TYR A 136 5.54 3.19 -4.35
CA TYR A 136 4.11 2.97 -4.56
C TYR A 136 3.77 3.08 -6.04
N CYS A 137 3.32 1.98 -6.65
CA CYS A 137 2.82 1.93 -8.02
C CYS A 137 1.33 2.27 -8.01
N TYR A 138 1.00 3.48 -8.44
CA TYR A 138 -0.38 3.96 -8.56
C TYR A 138 -1.07 3.34 -9.77
N GLU A 139 -0.38 3.32 -10.90
CA GLU A 139 -0.91 2.79 -12.15
C GLU A 139 0.12 1.93 -12.87
N VAL A 140 -0.36 0.88 -13.54
CA VAL A 140 0.36 0.19 -14.61
C VAL A 140 -0.63 -0.12 -15.71
N GLN A 141 -0.51 0.58 -16.83
CA GLN A 141 -1.49 0.55 -17.91
C GLN A 141 -0.82 0.22 -19.23
N LEU A 142 -1.44 -0.67 -19.98
CA LEU A 142 -0.95 -1.14 -21.27
C LEU A 142 -2.05 -0.98 -22.31
N GLU A 143 -1.69 -0.48 -23.49
CA GLU A 143 -2.53 -0.57 -24.68
C GLU A 143 -2.87 -2.04 -24.98
N SER A 144 -4.10 -2.30 -25.40
CA SER A 144 -4.59 -3.67 -25.64
C SER A 144 -3.69 -4.47 -26.60
N LYS A 145 -3.13 -3.82 -27.63
CA LYS A 145 -2.25 -4.44 -28.65
C LYS A 145 -0.91 -4.97 -28.11
N VAL A 146 -0.46 -4.51 -26.94
CA VAL A 146 0.82 -4.93 -26.32
C VAL A 146 0.63 -5.80 -25.06
N ARG A 147 -0.61 -6.08 -24.66
CA ARG A 147 -0.92 -6.96 -23.52
C ARG A 147 -0.54 -8.40 -23.80
N ARG A 148 -0.37 -9.19 -22.73
CA ARG A 148 -0.06 -10.63 -22.75
C ARG A 148 1.24 -11.02 -23.48
N LYS A 149 2.10 -10.04 -23.80
CA LYS A 149 3.41 -10.24 -24.42
C LYS A 149 4.58 -10.12 -23.43
N GLY A 150 4.31 -10.05 -22.13
CA GLY A 150 5.30 -9.96 -21.05
C GLY A 150 5.71 -8.53 -20.64
N LEU A 151 5.31 -7.50 -21.40
CA LEU A 151 5.67 -6.10 -21.13
C LEU A 151 5.24 -5.62 -19.73
N GLY A 152 4.01 -5.94 -19.30
CA GLY A 152 3.53 -5.52 -17.97
C GLY A 152 4.36 -6.12 -16.83
N LYS A 153 4.73 -7.41 -16.95
CA LYS A 153 5.65 -8.06 -16.00
C LYS A 153 7.00 -7.35 -15.98
N PHE A 154 7.50 -6.97 -17.15
CA PHE A 154 8.78 -6.28 -17.29
C PHE A 154 8.77 -4.90 -16.62
N LEU A 155 7.71 -4.10 -16.80
CA LEU A 155 7.58 -2.80 -16.11
C LEU A 155 7.60 -2.94 -14.59
N ILE A 156 6.86 -3.90 -14.03
CA ILE A 156 6.84 -4.13 -12.57
C ILE A 156 8.19 -4.69 -12.07
N GLN A 157 8.91 -5.45 -12.89
CA GLN A 157 10.28 -5.86 -12.56
C GLN A 157 11.25 -4.68 -12.51
N ILE A 158 11.09 -3.70 -13.41
CA ILE A 158 11.86 -2.45 -13.36
C ILE A 158 11.58 -1.71 -12.05
N LEU A 159 10.31 -1.57 -11.63
CA LEU A 159 9.99 -0.93 -10.35
C LEU A 159 10.66 -1.65 -9.16
N GLN A 160 10.71 -2.99 -9.17
CA GLN A 160 11.42 -3.74 -8.13
C GLN A 160 12.93 -3.49 -8.15
N LEU A 161 13.55 -3.36 -9.32
CA LEU A 161 14.97 -3.01 -9.45
C LEU A 161 15.25 -1.60 -8.93
N VAL A 162 14.41 -0.64 -9.33
CA VAL A 162 14.49 0.76 -8.87
C VAL A 162 14.35 0.81 -7.35
N ALA A 163 13.32 0.19 -6.78
CA ALA A 163 13.12 0.09 -5.34
C ALA A 163 14.33 -0.52 -4.61
N ASN A 164 14.96 -1.55 -5.17
CA ASN A 164 16.20 -2.12 -4.63
C ASN A 164 17.38 -1.13 -4.71
N SER A 165 17.56 -0.42 -5.82
CA SER A 165 18.67 0.54 -5.95
C SER A 165 18.53 1.74 -5.01
N THR A 166 17.30 2.17 -4.74
CA THR A 166 16.99 3.29 -3.85
C THR A 166 16.75 2.85 -2.39
N GLN A 167 16.95 1.56 -2.10
CA GLN A 167 16.83 0.98 -0.76
C GLN A 167 15.43 1.13 -0.13
N MET A 168 14.39 1.20 -0.96
CA MET A 168 13.01 1.11 -0.50
C MET A 168 12.76 -0.28 0.06
N LYS A 169 11.96 -0.41 1.11
CA LYS A 169 11.67 -1.71 1.74
C LYS A 169 10.74 -2.58 0.92
N LYS A 170 9.81 -1.99 0.19
CA LYS A 170 8.82 -2.72 -0.61
C LYS A 170 8.35 -1.91 -1.82
N VAL A 171 7.89 -2.64 -2.84
CA VAL A 171 7.01 -2.09 -3.88
C VAL A 171 5.58 -2.36 -3.43
N MET A 172 4.73 -1.34 -3.44
CA MET A 172 3.32 -1.43 -3.04
C MET A 172 2.39 -1.00 -4.17
N LEU A 173 1.16 -1.52 -4.15
CA LEU A 173 0.09 -1.11 -5.05
C LEU A 173 -1.27 -1.49 -4.48
N THR A 174 -2.34 -0.90 -5.03
CA THR A 174 -3.72 -1.32 -4.77
C THR A 174 -4.28 -2.00 -6.00
N VAL A 175 -5.02 -3.09 -5.81
CA VAL A 175 -5.74 -3.77 -6.88
C VAL A 175 -7.18 -4.03 -6.47
N PHE A 176 -8.11 -3.81 -7.39
CA PHE A 176 -9.50 -4.20 -7.22
C PHE A 176 -9.63 -5.73 -7.28
N LYS A 177 -10.34 -6.33 -6.31
CA LYS A 177 -10.60 -7.77 -6.26
C LYS A 177 -11.40 -8.24 -7.48
N HIS A 178 -12.33 -7.43 -7.98
CA HIS A 178 -13.10 -7.73 -9.20
C HIS A 178 -12.29 -7.57 -10.50
N ASN A 179 -11.09 -6.99 -10.45
CA ASN A 179 -10.15 -7.00 -11.56
C ASN A 179 -9.29 -8.29 -11.55
N HIS A 180 -9.96 -9.43 -11.77
CA HIS A 180 -9.36 -10.77 -11.69
C HIS A 180 -8.07 -10.92 -12.49
N GLY A 181 -8.00 -10.32 -13.69
CA GLY A 181 -6.82 -10.39 -14.54
C GLY A 181 -5.60 -9.70 -13.93
N ALA A 182 -5.78 -8.49 -13.36
CA ALA A 182 -4.71 -7.79 -12.64
C ALA A 182 -4.38 -8.48 -11.32
N TYR A 183 -5.40 -8.96 -10.60
CA TYR A 183 -5.24 -9.64 -9.33
C TYR A 183 -4.37 -10.90 -9.47
N GLN A 184 -4.69 -11.79 -10.42
CA GLN A 184 -3.88 -12.97 -10.74
C GLN A 184 -2.49 -12.60 -11.24
N PHE A 185 -2.38 -11.54 -12.05
CA PHE A 185 -1.09 -11.04 -12.52
C PHE A 185 -0.16 -10.66 -11.36
N PHE A 186 -0.66 -9.93 -10.36
CA PHE A 186 0.14 -9.54 -9.21
C PHE A 186 0.38 -10.70 -8.22
N ARG A 187 -0.68 -11.40 -7.80
CA ARG A 187 -0.60 -12.46 -6.78
C ARG A 187 0.13 -13.70 -7.29
N GLU A 188 -0.18 -14.16 -8.49
CA GLU A 188 0.32 -15.44 -9.00
C GLU A 188 1.55 -15.26 -9.90
N ALA A 189 1.49 -14.37 -10.90
CA ALA A 189 2.58 -14.26 -11.89
C ALA A 189 3.79 -13.47 -11.37
N LEU A 190 3.54 -12.53 -10.45
CA LEU A 190 4.55 -11.66 -9.83
C LEU A 190 4.78 -11.95 -8.34
N GLN A 191 4.02 -12.86 -7.72
CA GLN A 191 4.20 -13.27 -6.32
C GLN A 191 4.20 -12.08 -5.36
N PHE A 192 3.27 -11.14 -5.56
CA PHE A 192 2.95 -10.13 -4.55
C PHE A 192 2.07 -10.75 -3.47
N GLU A 193 2.26 -10.31 -2.24
CA GLU A 193 1.52 -10.74 -1.07
C GLU A 193 0.52 -9.65 -0.67
N ILE A 194 -0.48 -10.01 0.14
CA ILE A 194 -1.35 -9.02 0.77
C ILE A 194 -0.49 -8.27 1.79
N ASP A 195 -0.43 -6.95 1.69
CA ASP A 195 0.32 -6.14 2.65
C ASP A 195 -0.43 -6.10 4.00
N ASP A 196 0.32 -6.02 5.09
CA ASP A 196 -0.24 -5.94 6.45
C ASP A 196 -1.18 -4.72 6.63
N THR A 197 -1.06 -3.70 5.77
CA THR A 197 -1.93 -2.51 5.77
C THR A 197 -3.22 -2.69 4.97
N SER A 198 -3.39 -3.81 4.26
CA SER A 198 -4.61 -4.10 3.51
C SER A 198 -5.81 -4.24 4.45
N PRO A 199 -7.00 -3.71 4.09
CA PRO A 199 -8.20 -3.83 4.94
C PRO A 199 -8.51 -5.26 5.36
N SER A 200 -8.31 -6.24 4.47
CA SER A 200 -8.54 -7.67 4.75
C SER A 200 -7.71 -8.22 5.92
N MET A 201 -6.59 -7.57 6.28
CA MET A 201 -5.74 -7.98 7.40
C MET A 201 -6.23 -7.46 8.77
N SER A 202 -7.17 -6.50 8.79
CA SER A 202 -7.58 -5.78 10.02
C SER A 202 -8.65 -6.47 10.87
N GLY A 203 -9.13 -7.67 10.48
CA GLY A 203 -9.96 -8.55 11.32
C GLY A 203 -11.40 -8.09 11.61
N CYS A 204 -11.81 -6.88 11.22
CA CYS A 204 -13.17 -6.36 11.37
C CYS A 204 -13.64 -5.72 10.06
N CYS A 205 -14.65 -6.30 9.41
CA CYS A 205 -15.28 -5.79 8.17
C CYS A 205 -14.34 -5.54 6.96
N GLY A 206 -13.06 -5.92 7.06
CA GLY A 206 -12.05 -5.71 6.02
C GLY A 206 -12.27 -6.50 4.74
N ASP A 207 -13.05 -7.58 4.82
CA ASP A 207 -13.39 -8.43 3.67
C ASP A 207 -14.40 -7.77 2.71
N ASP A 208 -15.12 -6.75 3.18
CA ASP A 208 -16.15 -6.05 2.39
C ASP A 208 -15.57 -4.99 1.44
N CYS A 209 -14.31 -4.57 1.63
CA CYS A 209 -13.64 -3.64 0.71
C CYS A 209 -13.53 -4.27 -0.68
N SER A 210 -13.71 -3.50 -1.76
CA SER A 210 -13.58 -4.04 -3.13
C SER A 210 -12.14 -4.17 -3.63
N TYR A 211 -11.15 -3.81 -2.81
CA TYR A 211 -9.73 -3.78 -3.15
C TYR A 211 -8.86 -4.48 -2.10
N GLU A 212 -7.62 -4.78 -2.49
CA GLU A 212 -6.54 -5.17 -1.59
C GLU A 212 -5.30 -4.31 -1.84
N ILE A 213 -4.55 -4.08 -0.76
CA ILE A 213 -3.21 -3.51 -0.86
C ILE A 213 -2.23 -4.68 -0.95
N LEU A 214 -1.45 -4.70 -2.01
CA LEU A 214 -0.44 -5.72 -2.24
C LEU A 214 0.96 -5.12 -2.11
N SER A 215 1.90 -5.93 -1.64
CA SER A 215 3.29 -5.54 -1.64
C SER A 215 4.23 -6.69 -1.96
N ARG A 216 5.45 -6.31 -2.35
CA ARG A 216 6.58 -7.23 -2.47
C ARG A 216 7.80 -6.57 -1.86
N ARG A 217 8.35 -7.22 -0.83
CA ARG A 217 9.53 -6.74 -0.13
C ARG A 217 10.76 -6.81 -1.03
N THR A 218 11.63 -5.82 -0.87
CA THR A 218 13.00 -5.85 -1.40
C THR A 218 13.90 -6.52 -0.37
N LYS A 219 15.18 -6.73 -0.72
CA LYS A 219 16.18 -7.24 0.23
C LYS A 219 16.33 -6.38 1.50
N PHE A 220 15.86 -5.12 1.47
CA PHE A 220 15.90 -4.22 2.63
C PHE A 220 14.65 -4.34 3.51
N GLY A 221 13.53 -4.83 2.97
CA GLY A 221 12.28 -5.06 3.70
C GLY A 221 12.28 -6.33 4.54
N ASP A 222 13.15 -7.30 4.23
CA ASP A 222 13.27 -8.57 4.94
C ASP A 222 14.11 -8.47 6.23
N SER A 223 14.90 -7.39 6.36
CA SER A 223 15.93 -7.25 7.40
C SER A 223 15.39 -6.93 8.81
N GLN A 224 14.07 -6.72 8.99
CA GLN A 224 13.49 -6.26 10.26
C GLN A 224 12.70 -7.32 11.06
N HIS A 225 12.49 -8.53 10.54
CA HIS A 225 11.83 -9.62 11.30
C HIS A 225 12.78 -10.60 11.98
N ALA A 226 14.11 -10.42 11.91
CA ALA A 226 15.08 -11.34 12.52
C ALA A 226 15.36 -11.11 14.03
N HIS A 227 14.67 -10.17 14.69
CA HIS A 227 14.87 -9.89 16.12
C HIS A 227 13.57 -9.91 16.93
N SER A 228 12.95 -11.08 17.02
CA SER A 228 12.07 -11.40 18.16
C SER A 228 11.94 -12.89 18.49
N ASP A 229 12.90 -13.74 18.14
CA ASP A 229 12.97 -15.10 18.68
C ASP A 229 14.28 -15.27 19.46
N SER A 230 14.18 -15.14 20.79
CA SER A 230 15.18 -15.75 21.66
C SER A 230 15.04 -17.27 21.57
N PRO A 231 16.13 -18.03 21.38
CA PRO A 231 16.02 -19.48 21.36
C PRO A 231 15.64 -19.96 22.76
N ALA A 232 14.43 -20.48 22.90
CA ALA A 232 14.01 -21.19 24.10
C ALA A 232 14.89 -22.43 24.29
N ALA A 233 15.50 -22.55 25.47
CA ALA A 233 16.29 -23.72 25.84
C ALA A 233 15.43 -25.00 25.80
N PRO A 234 15.97 -26.15 25.36
CA PRO A 234 15.21 -27.38 25.24
C PRO A 234 14.88 -27.95 26.62
N GLN A 235 13.59 -28.16 26.90
CA GLN A 235 13.12 -28.93 28.05
C GLN A 235 13.06 -30.42 27.71
N PRO A 236 13.46 -31.33 28.62
CA PRO A 236 13.41 -32.77 28.40
C PRO A 236 11.98 -33.34 28.53
N PRO A 237 11.66 -34.47 27.87
CA PRO A 237 10.32 -35.02 27.83
C PRO A 237 9.97 -35.76 29.13
N SER A 238 8.83 -35.41 29.76
CA SER A 238 8.25 -36.19 30.84
C SER A 238 7.22 -37.20 30.32
N SER A 239 7.45 -38.44 30.70
CA SER A 239 6.71 -39.66 30.40
C SER A 239 5.26 -39.72 30.91
N LEU A 240 4.43 -40.39 30.10
CA LEU A 240 3.19 -41.14 30.39
C LEU A 240 2.69 -41.20 31.84
N ARG A 241 1.39 -40.90 32.03
CA ARG A 241 0.48 -41.66 32.91
C ARG A 241 -0.94 -41.67 32.34
N THR A 242 -1.52 -42.87 32.38
CA THR A 242 -2.85 -43.31 31.91
C THR A 242 -3.94 -43.16 32.98
N SER A 243 -5.21 -43.30 32.54
CA SER A 243 -6.45 -43.84 33.18
C SER A 243 -7.64 -42.85 33.14
N THR A 244 -8.69 -42.99 32.31
CA THR A 244 -9.99 -43.73 32.52
C THR A 244 -10.68 -43.43 33.87
N GLU A 245 -11.98 -43.11 34.02
CA GLU A 245 -13.23 -43.17 33.21
C GLU A 245 -14.36 -42.33 33.94
N PRO A 246 -15.70 -42.44 33.71
CA PRO A 246 -16.57 -41.32 33.30
C PRO A 246 -17.77 -40.98 34.24
N GLU A 247 -18.54 -39.91 33.95
CA GLU A 247 -19.97 -39.84 34.34
C GLU A 247 -20.83 -38.89 33.46
N LEU A 248 -22.11 -39.22 33.34
CA LEU A 248 -23.16 -38.82 32.37
C LEU A 248 -24.15 -37.75 32.97
N PRO A 249 -25.24 -37.30 32.28
CA PRO A 249 -25.56 -35.86 32.14
C PRO A 249 -26.92 -35.35 32.69
N GLU A 250 -27.14 -34.03 32.48
CA GLU A 250 -28.40 -33.25 32.33
C GLU A 250 -29.26 -32.96 33.59
N PRO A 251 -30.14 -31.91 33.64
CA PRO A 251 -30.84 -31.27 32.51
C PRO A 251 -31.03 -29.73 32.52
N ARG A 252 -31.63 -29.29 31.41
CA ARG A 252 -32.12 -27.98 30.96
C ARG A 252 -33.01 -27.20 31.94
N ALA A 253 -33.01 -25.86 31.78
CA ALA A 253 -34.22 -25.03 31.82
C ALA A 253 -34.01 -23.65 31.15
N ASP A 254 -34.76 -23.39 30.09
CA ASP A 254 -35.25 -22.06 29.66
C ASP A 254 -36.54 -21.76 30.47
N PRO A 255 -36.94 -20.50 30.75
CA PRO A 255 -37.74 -19.77 29.76
C PRO A 255 -37.67 -18.21 29.76
N ALA A 256 -37.85 -17.67 28.55
CA ALA A 256 -38.73 -16.59 28.12
C ALA A 256 -38.96 -15.30 28.97
N ALA A 257 -38.90 -14.17 28.26
CA ALA A 257 -39.98 -13.17 28.07
C ALA A 257 -39.68 -11.70 28.47
N GLN A 258 -39.80 -10.84 27.44
CA GLN A 258 -40.53 -9.56 27.40
C GLN A 258 -40.14 -8.43 28.36
N SER A 259 -39.78 -7.26 27.79
CA SER A 259 -40.68 -6.09 27.68
C SER A 259 -39.92 -4.80 27.38
N ALA A 260 -40.43 -4.03 26.43
CA ALA A 260 -40.17 -2.60 26.27
C ALA A 260 -41.09 -1.81 27.24
N PRO A 261 -40.76 -0.55 27.57
CA PRO A 261 -41.59 0.53 27.01
C PRO A 261 -40.88 1.85 26.67
N ARG A 262 -41.32 2.43 25.54
CA ARG A 262 -41.82 3.80 25.29
C ARG A 262 -41.20 5.06 25.94
N THR A 263 -41.00 6.02 25.01
CA THR A 263 -41.38 7.46 25.00
C THR A 263 -40.58 8.50 25.78
N GLY A 264 -40.30 9.62 25.10
CA GLY A 264 -40.03 10.94 25.69
C GLY A 264 -39.14 11.81 24.81
N GLY A 265 -39.66 12.93 24.32
CA GLY A 265 -39.01 13.78 23.30
C GLY A 265 -38.39 15.09 23.81
N LEU A 266 -38.09 15.94 22.81
CA LEU A 266 -37.96 17.41 22.79
C LEU A 266 -36.58 18.08 23.03
N GLU A 267 -36.15 18.72 21.93
CA GLU A 267 -35.62 20.09 21.75
C GLU A 267 -34.48 20.67 22.60
N GLY A 268 -33.55 21.36 21.90
CA GLY A 268 -32.84 22.54 22.42
C GLY A 268 -31.35 22.64 22.05
N ALA A 269 -31.03 23.45 21.04
CA ALA A 269 -29.70 24.09 20.88
C ALA A 269 -29.71 25.47 21.61
N PRO A 270 -28.64 26.33 21.67
CA PRO A 270 -27.29 26.23 21.09
C PRO A 270 -26.11 26.81 21.96
N ARG A 271 -24.89 26.78 21.37
CA ARG A 271 -23.67 27.63 21.55
C ARG A 271 -22.88 27.65 22.88
N GLY A 272 -21.55 27.50 22.76
CA GLY A 272 -20.56 28.01 23.72
C GLY A 272 -19.14 27.48 23.47
N ALA A 273 -18.24 28.35 23.02
CA ALA A 273 -16.85 28.05 22.69
C ALA A 273 -15.95 27.81 23.93
N GLY A 274 -14.94 26.95 23.79
CA GLY A 274 -13.88 26.76 24.79
C GLY A 274 -12.76 25.90 24.22
N GLN A 275 -11.60 26.53 24.04
CA GLN A 275 -10.39 25.98 23.42
C GLN A 275 -9.68 24.96 24.33
N GLY A 276 -8.94 24.01 23.74
CA GLY A 276 -7.67 23.56 24.34
C GLY A 276 -7.35 22.07 24.25
N TRP A 277 -6.41 21.76 23.33
CA TRP A 277 -5.45 20.64 23.35
C TRP A 277 -5.81 19.30 22.68
N ASP A 278 -5.31 19.10 21.45
CA ASP A 278 -5.22 17.81 20.74
C ASP A 278 -3.75 17.30 20.71
N PRO A 279 -3.50 15.98 20.89
CA PRO A 279 -2.18 15.36 20.79
C PRO A 279 -1.78 15.00 19.33
N PRO A 280 -0.48 14.75 19.05
CA PRO A 280 0.07 14.77 17.69
C PRO A 280 -0.13 13.43 16.98
N GLY A 281 -0.69 13.47 15.77
CA GLY A 281 -0.78 12.30 14.89
C GLY A 281 -1.67 12.53 13.67
N LYS A 282 -1.24 13.39 12.73
CA LYS A 282 -1.80 13.44 11.36
C LYS A 282 -0.73 13.89 10.35
N LEU A 283 -0.22 12.92 9.60
CA LEU A 283 0.42 13.02 8.29
C LEU A 283 -0.10 11.79 7.52
N GLY A 284 -0.60 11.81 6.29
CA GLY A 284 -1.35 12.84 5.58
C GLY A 284 -2.56 12.14 4.94
N ARG A 285 -3.73 12.76 5.04
CA ARG A 285 -4.90 12.41 4.22
C ARG A 285 -5.15 13.61 3.32
N SER A 286 -4.74 13.53 2.07
CA SER A 286 -5.16 14.48 1.04
C SER A 286 -6.54 14.08 0.54
N GLY A 287 -7.51 14.97 0.75
CA GLY A 287 -8.69 15.11 -0.10
C GLY A 287 -9.91 14.29 0.29
N LEU A 288 -10.76 14.84 1.17
CA LEU A 288 -12.21 14.86 0.99
C LEU A 288 -12.79 15.86 2.00
N SER A 289 -13.11 17.05 1.48
CA SER A 289 -13.91 18.07 2.15
C SER A 289 -15.37 17.65 2.10
N LEU A 290 -16.01 17.55 3.26
CA LEU A 290 -17.30 18.17 3.62
C LEU A 290 -17.81 17.59 4.95
N ARG A 291 -18.13 18.49 5.89
CA ARG A 291 -19.16 18.33 6.93
C ARG A 291 -19.79 19.72 7.12
N PRO A 292 -21.09 19.82 7.46
CA PRO A 292 -22.11 18.78 7.63
C PRO A 292 -22.85 18.46 6.33
#